data_AF-A0A535L1C7-F1
#
_entry.id   AF-A0A535L1C7-F1
#
_cell.length_a   1.000
_cell.length_b   1.000
_cell.length_c   1.000
_cell.angle_alpha   90.00
_cell.angle_beta   90.00
_cell.angle_gamma   90.00
#
_symmetry.space_group_name_H-M   'P 1'
#
loop_
_entity.id
_entity.type
_entity.pdbx_description
1 polymer ?
#
loop_
_entity_poly.entity_id
_entity_poly.type
_entity_poly.pdbx_seq_one_letter_code
_entity_poly.pdbx_strand_id
1 'polypeptide(L)'
;QGPPSIVSSPLYGLPPEQVIAQFPPLPDETTGRWPTVIAAGARTKPELEERDVALVGIAAGPCTIAYQLRGLALFTDLFRHPESAAALFAYAGQVSAISARIYAEVIGCDIIAINDTPATMLQPTYFRQYVLPNLQPAWEIIHRAGKTSSLWA
;
A
#
# COMPACT_ATOMS: atom_id res chain seq x y z
N GLN A 1 1.40 -25.14 -11.64
CA GLN A 1 0.74 -24.19 -10.72
C GLN A 1 1.38 -22.84 -10.96
N GLY A 2 0.60 -21.81 -11.25
CA GLY A 2 1.13 -20.45 -11.33
C GLY A 2 1.58 -19.97 -9.95
N PRO A 3 2.34 -18.87 -9.88
CA PRO A 3 2.59 -18.20 -8.60
C PRO A 3 1.24 -17.87 -7.93
N PRO A 4 1.19 -17.77 -6.59
CA PRO A 4 -0.02 -17.36 -5.88
C PRO A 4 -0.52 -16.03 -6.46
N SER A 5 -1.69 -16.10 -7.09
CA SER A 5 -2.35 -14.98 -7.73
C SER A 5 -3.61 -14.62 -6.94
N ILE A 6 -3.96 -13.34 -6.93
CA ILE A 6 -5.26 -12.90 -6.42
C ILE A 6 -6.34 -13.58 -7.28
N VAL A 7 -7.10 -14.48 -6.68
CA VAL A 7 -8.16 -15.24 -7.36
C VAL A 7 -9.44 -14.42 -7.51
N SER A 8 -9.64 -13.42 -6.64
CA SER A 8 -10.77 -12.51 -6.70
C SER A 8 -10.46 -11.20 -5.97
N SER A 9 -11.00 -10.10 -6.48
CA SER A 9 -10.98 -8.79 -5.82
C SER A 9 -12.24 -8.68 -4.95
N PRO A 10 -12.10 -8.50 -3.62
CA PRO A 10 -13.21 -8.63 -2.67
C PRO A 10 -14.35 -7.63 -2.91
N LEU A 11 -14.05 -6.46 -3.49
CA LEU A 11 -15.02 -5.41 -3.75
C LEU A 11 -15.47 -5.37 -5.22
N TYR A 12 -14.97 -6.24 -6.10
CA TYR A 12 -15.20 -6.13 -7.56
C TYR A 12 -16.69 -6.17 -7.96
N GLY A 13 -17.46 -7.11 -7.40
CA GLY A 13 -18.88 -7.30 -7.75
C GLY A 13 -19.86 -6.36 -7.05
N LEU A 14 -19.38 -5.51 -6.14
CA LEU A 14 -20.26 -4.64 -5.36
C LEU A 14 -20.72 -3.42 -6.16
N PRO A 15 -21.94 -2.91 -5.92
CA PRO A 15 -22.31 -1.60 -6.39
C PRO A 15 -21.38 -0.51 -5.80
N PRO A 16 -20.97 0.51 -6.56
CA PRO A 16 -20.05 1.55 -6.10
C PRO A 16 -20.47 2.25 -4.80
N GLU A 17 -21.77 2.42 -4.58
CA GLU A 17 -22.36 3.01 -3.38
C GLU A 17 -22.23 2.13 -2.13
N GLN A 18 -21.98 0.83 -2.29
CA GLN A 18 -21.79 -0.11 -1.17
C GLN A 18 -20.32 -0.37 -0.83
N VAL A 19 -19.39 0.04 -1.71
CA VAL A 19 -17.95 -0.20 -1.56
C VAL A 19 -17.42 0.31 -0.22
N ILE A 20 -17.80 1.53 0.18
CA ILE A 20 -17.30 2.19 1.39
C ILE A 20 -17.72 1.44 2.65
N ALA A 21 -18.96 0.94 2.69
CA ALA A 21 -19.49 0.22 3.84
C ALA A 21 -18.83 -1.15 4.04
N GLN A 22 -18.07 -1.63 3.04
CA GLN A 22 -17.39 -2.93 3.05
C GLN A 22 -15.88 -2.81 3.22
N PHE A 23 -15.36 -1.61 3.53
CA PHE A 23 -13.94 -1.47 3.83
C PHE A 23 -13.55 -2.29 5.07
N PRO A 24 -12.51 -3.13 4.98
CA PRO A 24 -11.98 -3.80 6.14
C PRO A 24 -11.48 -2.79 7.19
N PRO A 25 -11.44 -3.18 8.48
CA PRO A 25 -10.72 -2.40 9.48
C PRO A 25 -9.29 -2.11 9.02
N LEU A 26 -8.76 -0.93 9.40
CA LEU A 26 -7.37 -0.63 9.14
C LEU A 26 -6.46 -1.65 9.85
N PRO A 27 -5.41 -2.15 9.20
CA PRO A 27 -4.51 -3.10 9.82
C PRO A 27 -3.66 -2.44 10.90
N ASP A 28 -3.09 -3.25 11.77
CA ASP A 28 -2.00 -2.90 12.67
C ASP A 28 -0.97 -4.06 12.70
N GLU A 29 0.07 -3.91 13.53
CA GLU A 29 1.15 -4.87 13.74
C GLU A 29 0.68 -6.28 14.12
N THR A 30 -0.52 -6.41 14.67
CA THR A 30 -1.10 -7.67 15.15
C THR A 30 -1.99 -8.35 14.10
N THR A 31 -2.37 -7.62 13.04
CA THR A 31 -3.33 -8.11 12.04
C THR A 31 -2.68 -8.98 10.96
N GLY A 32 -3.42 -10.01 10.52
CA GLY A 32 -3.06 -10.83 9.37
C GLY A 32 -1.67 -11.45 9.51
N ARG A 33 -0.77 -11.11 8.59
CA ARG A 33 0.61 -11.64 8.55
C ARG A 33 1.66 -10.67 9.09
N TRP A 34 1.26 -9.48 9.56
CA TRP A 34 2.22 -8.52 10.11
C TRP A 34 3.06 -9.08 11.26
N PRO A 35 2.52 -9.85 12.23
CA PRO A 35 3.34 -10.44 13.29
C PRO A 35 4.48 -11.32 12.74
N THR A 36 4.20 -12.08 11.67
CA THR A 36 5.21 -12.93 11.02
C THR A 36 6.27 -12.11 10.29
N VAL A 37 5.86 -11.06 9.56
CA VAL A 37 6.78 -10.17 8.85
C VAL A 37 7.68 -9.41 9.83
N ILE A 38 7.11 -8.92 10.93
CA ILE A 38 7.83 -8.22 12.00
C ILE A 38 8.83 -9.16 12.68
N ALA A 39 8.42 -10.38 13.04
CA ALA A 39 9.31 -11.36 13.65
C ALA A 39 10.47 -11.77 12.72
N ALA A 40 10.22 -11.84 11.41
CA ALA A 40 11.28 -12.07 10.43
C ALA A 40 12.25 -10.88 10.36
N GLY A 41 11.71 -9.66 10.26
CA GLY A 41 12.50 -8.43 10.25
C GLY A 41 13.38 -8.26 11.49
N ALA A 42 12.83 -8.54 12.68
CA ALA A 42 13.55 -8.46 13.95
C ALA A 42 14.76 -9.41 14.04
N ARG A 43 14.69 -10.55 13.34
CA ARG A 43 15.81 -11.51 13.26
C ARG A 43 16.83 -11.10 12.19
N THR A 44 16.37 -10.64 11.04
CA THR A 44 17.23 -10.37 9.88
C THR A 44 17.93 -9.02 9.95
N LYS A 45 17.32 -7.98 10.54
CA LYS A 45 17.91 -6.63 10.57
C LYS A 45 19.31 -6.59 11.24
N PRO A 46 19.53 -7.18 12.43
CA PRO A 46 20.86 -7.18 13.05
C PRO A 46 21.90 -7.93 12.20
N GLU A 47 21.53 -9.07 11.62
CA GLU A 47 22.44 -9.86 10.76
C GLU A 47 22.88 -9.10 9.50
N LEU A 48 22.02 -8.23 8.96
CA LEU A 48 22.32 -7.38 7.81
C LEU A 48 23.14 -6.15 8.21
N GLU A 49 22.88 -5.55 9.37
CA GLU A 49 23.69 -4.45 9.91
C GLU A 49 25.14 -4.85 10.15
N GLU A 50 25.38 -6.04 10.73
CA GLU A 50 26.74 -6.58 10.91
C GLU A 50 27.52 -6.75 9.60
N ARG A 51 26.80 -6.88 8.48
CA ARG A 51 27.37 -7.09 7.14
C ARG A 51 27.42 -5.83 6.29
N ASP A 52 27.02 -4.67 6.83
CA ASP A 52 26.87 -3.42 6.09
C ASP A 52 25.93 -3.56 4.86
N VAL A 53 24.82 -4.26 5.05
CA VAL A 53 23.79 -4.49 4.01
C VAL A 53 22.50 -3.80 4.40
N ALA A 54 21.96 -2.99 3.49
CA ALA A 54 20.67 -2.32 3.70
C ALA A 54 19.49 -3.30 3.62
N LEU A 55 18.55 -3.17 4.54
CA LEU A 55 17.26 -3.86 4.50
C LEU A 55 16.21 -2.98 3.81
N VAL A 56 15.65 -3.47 2.71
CA VAL A 56 14.59 -2.78 1.97
C VAL A 56 13.23 -3.35 2.33
N GLY A 57 12.35 -2.52 2.90
CA GLY A 57 10.93 -2.82 3.08
C GLY A 57 10.15 -2.45 1.83
N ILE A 58 9.21 -3.30 1.40
CA ILE A 58 8.39 -3.04 0.20
C ILE A 58 6.93 -2.93 0.64
N ALA A 59 6.39 -1.72 0.63
CA ALA A 59 4.98 -1.44 0.92
C ALA A 59 4.18 -1.36 -0.38
N ALA A 60 2.95 -1.86 -0.38
CA ALA A 60 2.04 -1.64 -1.49
C ALA A 60 1.56 -0.18 -1.50
N GLY A 61 1.59 0.46 -2.66
CA GLY A 61 1.05 1.81 -2.84
C GLY A 61 -0.49 1.86 -2.86
N PRO A 62 -1.06 3.07 -2.79
CA PRO A 62 -2.51 3.25 -2.75
C PRO A 62 -3.20 2.76 -4.01
N CYS A 63 -2.61 2.91 -5.21
CA CYS A 63 -3.21 2.39 -6.44
C CYS A 63 -3.16 0.86 -6.49
N THR A 64 -2.07 0.24 -6.04
CA THR A 64 -1.95 -1.21 -5.90
C THR A 64 -3.03 -1.75 -4.98
N ILE A 65 -3.19 -1.19 -3.79
CA ILE A 65 -4.18 -1.66 -2.82
C ILE A 65 -5.61 -1.45 -3.36
N ALA A 66 -5.91 -0.26 -3.91
CA ALA A 66 -7.22 0.02 -4.50
C ALA A 66 -7.54 -0.95 -5.65
N TYR A 67 -6.57 -1.22 -6.53
CA TYR A 67 -6.72 -2.16 -7.64
C TYR A 67 -6.90 -3.60 -7.15
N GLN A 68 -6.18 -4.03 -6.13
CA GLN A 68 -6.35 -5.37 -5.55
C GLN A 68 -7.74 -5.55 -4.94
N LEU A 69 -8.27 -4.52 -4.27
CA LEU A 69 -9.61 -4.55 -3.65
C LEU A 69 -10.74 -4.52 -4.68
N ARG A 70 -10.65 -3.63 -5.68
CA ARG A 70 -11.76 -3.33 -6.60
C ARG A 70 -11.60 -3.93 -7.99
N GLY A 71 -10.42 -4.43 -8.34
CA GLY A 71 -10.10 -4.98 -9.65
C GLY A 71 -10.25 -3.94 -10.77
N LEU A 72 -10.55 -4.42 -11.98
CA LEU A 72 -10.73 -3.56 -13.16
C LEU A 72 -11.91 -2.57 -13.03
N ALA A 73 -12.88 -2.82 -12.13
CA ALA A 73 -13.98 -1.90 -11.88
C ALA A 73 -13.50 -0.53 -11.36
N LEU A 74 -12.32 -0.47 -10.75
CA LEU A 74 -11.68 0.77 -10.28
C LEU A 74 -11.61 1.82 -11.39
N PHE A 75 -11.23 1.42 -12.60
CA PHE A 75 -11.04 2.34 -13.71
C PHE A 75 -12.37 2.92 -14.22
N THR A 76 -13.45 2.14 -14.12
CA THR A 76 -14.81 2.64 -14.43
C THR A 76 -15.27 3.62 -13.35
N ASP A 77 -15.00 3.32 -12.08
CA ASP A 77 -15.40 4.16 -10.95
C ASP A 77 -14.71 5.53 -10.96
N LEU A 78 -13.45 5.60 -11.40
CA LEU A 78 -12.72 6.88 -11.56
C LEU A 78 -13.46 7.91 -12.41
N PHE A 79 -14.24 7.47 -13.40
CA PHE A 79 -15.03 8.35 -14.26
C PHE A 79 -16.49 8.43 -13.84
N ARG A 80 -17.12 7.30 -13.48
CA ARG A 80 -18.57 7.24 -13.25
C ARG A 80 -18.97 7.47 -11.79
N HIS A 81 -18.08 7.18 -10.85
CA HIS A 81 -18.34 7.18 -9.40
C HIS A 81 -17.16 7.80 -8.63
N PRO A 82 -16.80 9.07 -8.93
CA PRO A 82 -15.57 9.69 -8.44
C PRO A 82 -15.49 9.78 -6.92
N GLU A 83 -16.63 9.87 -6.21
CA GLU A 83 -16.68 9.85 -4.74
C GLU A 83 -16.30 8.49 -4.15
N SER A 84 -16.82 7.40 -4.73
CA SER A 84 -16.49 6.03 -4.32
C SER A 84 -15.02 5.73 -4.59
N ALA A 85 -14.52 6.13 -5.77
CA ALA A 85 -13.11 6.03 -6.10
C ALA A 85 -12.23 6.86 -5.13
N ALA A 86 -12.60 8.11 -4.84
CA ALA A 86 -11.87 8.94 -3.88
C ALA A 86 -11.77 8.29 -2.50
N ALA A 87 -12.89 7.77 -1.99
CA ALA A 87 -12.94 7.09 -0.70
C ALA A 87 -12.07 5.82 -0.68
N LEU A 88 -12.08 5.04 -1.77
CA LEU A 88 -11.24 3.85 -1.89
C LEU A 88 -9.74 4.20 -1.92
N PHE A 89 -9.34 5.23 -2.67
CA PHE A 89 -7.95 5.69 -2.68
C PHE A 89 -7.52 6.27 -1.32
N ALA A 90 -8.41 6.98 -0.63
CA ALA A 90 -8.14 7.50 0.72
C ALA A 90 -7.96 6.37 1.75
N TYR A 91 -8.79 5.32 1.68
CA TYR A 91 -8.63 4.12 2.50
C TYR A 91 -7.31 3.39 2.17
N ALA A 92 -7.05 3.17 0.89
CA ALA A 92 -5.82 2.52 0.42
C ALA A 92 -4.56 3.29 0.82
N GLY A 93 -4.59 4.63 0.80
CA GLY A 93 -3.52 5.49 1.28
C GLY A 93 -3.23 5.30 2.77
N GLN A 94 -4.27 5.19 3.61
CA GLN A 94 -4.10 4.90 5.03
C GLN A 94 -3.46 3.53 5.27
N VAL A 95 -3.90 2.49 4.56
CA VAL A 95 -3.30 1.15 4.64
C VAL A 95 -1.84 1.15 4.18
N SER A 96 -1.53 1.88 3.11
CA SER A 96 -0.17 2.05 2.60
C SER A 96 0.73 2.75 3.63
N ALA A 97 0.25 3.83 4.24
CA ALA A 97 0.96 4.58 5.27
C ALA A 97 1.23 3.73 6.53
N ILE A 98 0.27 2.91 6.96
CA ILE A 98 0.47 1.96 8.06
C ILE A 98 1.56 0.94 7.69
N SER A 99 1.52 0.40 6.47
CA SER A 99 2.54 -0.54 6.00
C SER A 99 3.93 0.09 5.99
N ALA A 100 4.05 1.32 5.49
CA ALA A 100 5.29 2.10 5.51
C ALA A 100 5.80 2.35 6.94
N ARG A 101 4.90 2.67 7.88
CA ARG A 101 5.24 2.83 9.31
C ARG A 101 5.81 1.55 9.91
N ILE A 102 5.17 0.40 9.67
CA ILE A 102 5.64 -0.88 10.20
C ILE A 102 7.04 -1.19 9.67
N TYR A 103 7.29 -1.00 8.37
CA TYR A 103 8.63 -1.20 7.81
C TYR A 103 9.66 -0.21 8.36
N ALA A 104 9.33 1.08 8.43
CA ALA A 104 10.28 2.12 8.80
C ALA A 104 10.61 2.15 10.31
N GLU A 105 9.58 2.05 11.16
CA GLU A 105 9.70 2.28 12.61
C GLU A 105 9.77 0.98 13.41
N VAL A 106 8.96 -0.02 13.05
CA VAL A 106 8.85 -1.27 13.83
C VAL A 106 9.93 -2.26 13.44
N ILE A 107 10.12 -2.48 12.13
CA ILE A 107 11.17 -3.37 11.62
C ILE A 107 12.51 -2.65 11.51
N GLY A 108 12.48 -1.34 11.24
CA GLY A 108 13.69 -0.53 11.14
C GLY A 108 14.37 -0.60 9.77
N CYS A 109 13.65 -0.95 8.70
CA CYS A 109 14.17 -0.95 7.32
C CYS A 109 14.89 0.36 6.98
N ASP A 110 15.97 0.26 6.21
CA ASP A 110 16.80 1.41 5.84
C ASP A 110 16.18 2.20 4.67
N ILE A 111 15.54 1.45 3.76
CA ILE A 111 14.83 1.97 2.59
C ILE A 111 13.41 1.39 2.59
N ILE A 112 12.43 2.23 2.28
CA ILE A 112 11.04 1.82 2.12
C ILE A 112 10.64 2.14 0.68
N ALA A 113 10.47 1.08 -0.10
CA ALA A 113 9.98 1.13 -1.47
C ALA A 113 8.46 1.02 -1.48
N ILE A 114 7.78 2.02 -2.03
CA ILE A 114 6.34 1.98 -2.26
C ILE A 114 6.11 1.46 -3.68
N ASN A 115 5.60 0.24 -3.79
CA ASN A 115 5.31 -0.42 -5.05
C ASN A 115 3.87 -0.14 -5.49
N ASP A 116 3.72 0.76 -6.45
CA ASP A 116 2.44 1.27 -6.95
C ASP A 116 2.25 1.07 -8.46
N THR A 117 2.73 -0.05 -8.99
CA THR A 117 2.80 -0.31 -10.44
C THR A 117 1.49 -0.12 -11.22
N PRO A 118 0.27 -0.39 -10.67
CA PRO A 118 -0.98 -0.11 -11.39
C PRO A 118 -1.22 1.38 -11.67
N ALA A 119 -0.52 2.28 -10.98
CA ALA A 119 -0.61 3.72 -11.21
C ALA A 119 -0.22 4.11 -12.65
N THR A 120 0.63 3.32 -13.32
CA THR A 120 1.00 3.53 -14.74
C THR A 120 -0.15 3.35 -15.71
N MET A 121 -1.22 2.65 -15.31
CA MET A 121 -2.44 2.50 -16.11
C MET A 121 -3.35 3.74 -16.02
N LEU A 122 -3.07 4.68 -15.11
CA LEU A 122 -3.85 5.89 -14.92
C LEU A 122 -3.40 7.03 -15.84
N GLN A 123 -4.35 7.85 -16.25
CA GLN A 123 -4.02 9.15 -16.84
C GLN A 123 -3.31 10.05 -15.80
N PRO A 124 -2.39 10.93 -16.22
CA PRO A 124 -1.66 11.81 -15.30
C PRO A 124 -2.55 12.68 -14.40
N THR A 125 -3.73 13.07 -14.87
CA THR A 125 -4.73 13.82 -14.10
C THR A 125 -5.27 13.00 -12.93
N TYR A 126 -5.65 11.75 -13.18
CA TYR A 126 -6.11 10.83 -12.13
C TYR A 126 -5.00 10.47 -11.15
N PHE A 127 -3.76 10.29 -11.61
CA PHE A 127 -2.63 10.08 -10.71
C PHE A 127 -2.46 11.25 -9.73
N ARG A 128 -2.46 12.49 -10.24
CA ARG A 128 -2.31 13.70 -9.40
C ARG A 128 -3.48 13.90 -8.44
N GLN A 129 -4.68 13.50 -8.85
CA GLN A 129 -5.89 13.67 -8.05
C GLN A 129 -6.04 12.59 -6.97
N TYR A 130 -5.75 11.33 -7.29
CA TYR A 130 -6.10 10.18 -6.45
C TYR A 130 -4.90 9.45 -5.84
N VAL A 131 -3.77 9.38 -6.54
CA VAL A 131 -2.62 8.59 -6.09
C VAL A 131 -1.65 9.45 -5.29
N LEU A 132 -1.19 10.56 -5.87
CA LEU A 132 -0.16 11.41 -5.27
C LEU A 132 -0.52 11.91 -3.85
N PRO A 133 -1.73 12.42 -3.58
CA PRO A 133 -2.09 12.87 -2.22
C PRO A 133 -2.09 11.72 -1.20
N ASN A 134 -2.35 10.49 -1.65
CA ASN A 134 -2.43 9.30 -0.80
C ASN A 134 -1.08 8.59 -0.62
N LEU A 135 -0.04 8.98 -1.38
CA LEU A 135 1.35 8.60 -1.13
C LEU A 135 2.01 9.49 -0.06
N GLN A 136 1.59 10.75 0.02
CA GLN A 136 2.18 11.77 0.88
C GLN A 136 2.31 11.33 2.36
N PRO A 137 1.29 10.75 3.01
CA PRO A 137 1.41 10.35 4.42
C PRO A 137 2.47 9.26 4.64
N ALA A 138 2.60 8.32 3.70
CA ALA A 138 3.61 7.27 3.77
C ALA A 138 5.02 7.85 3.67
N TRP A 139 5.26 8.78 2.73
CA TRP A 139 6.55 9.46 2.61
C TRP A 139 6.90 10.30 3.84
N GLU A 140 5.92 11.01 4.40
CA GLU A 140 6.13 11.78 5.63
C GLU A 140 6.54 10.89 6.81
N ILE A 141 5.91 9.72 6.96
CA ILE A 141 6.31 8.72 7.97
C ILE A 141 7.74 8.24 7.72
N ILE A 142 8.06 7.83 6.50
CA ILE A 142 9.39 7.32 6.14
C ILE A 142 10.48 8.35 6.44
N HIS A 143 10.29 9.60 6.00
CA HIS A 143 11.27 10.66 6.22
C HIS A 143 11.36 11.09 7.69
N ARG A 144 10.24 11.11 8.42
CA ARG A 144 10.25 11.40 9.87
C ARG A 144 11.02 10.35 10.66
N ALA A 145 10.97 9.09 10.22
CA ALA A 145 11.78 8.01 10.78
C ALA A 145 13.26 8.05 10.35
N GLY A 146 13.68 9.06 9.57
CA GLY A 146 15.05 9.20 9.08
C GLY A 146 15.45 8.17 8.02
N LYS A 147 14.46 7.55 7.35
CA LYS A 147 14.68 6.48 6.36
C LYS A 147 14.56 7.03 4.93
N THR A 148 15.09 6.28 3.96
CA THR A 148 15.00 6.65 2.55
C THR A 148 13.71 6.11 1.93
N SER A 149 12.98 6.94 1.18
CA SER A 149 11.84 6.48 0.38
C SER A 149 12.22 6.22 -1.08
N SER A 150 11.54 5.27 -1.71
CA SER A 150 11.62 5.02 -3.16
C SER A 150 10.22 4.73 -3.70
N LEU A 151 9.86 5.29 -4.85
CA LEU A 151 8.58 4.99 -5.52
C LEU A 151 8.85 4.07 -6.71
N TRP A 152 8.19 2.91 -6.72
CA TRP A 152 8.17 1.98 -7.86
C TRP A 152 6.77 2.01 -8.47
N ALA A 153 6.52 3.02 -9.30
CA ALA A 153 5.28 3.20 -10.05
C ALA A 153 5.56 2.96 -11.53
#